data_AF-A0A8S3FPN0-F1
#
_entry.id   AF-A0A8S3FPN0-F1
#
_cell.length_a   1.000
_cell.length_b   1.000
_cell.length_c   1.000
_cell.angle_alpha   90.00
_cell.angle_beta   90.00
_cell.angle_gamma   90.00
#
_symmetry.space_group_name_H-M   'P 1'
#
loop_
_entity.id
_entity.type
_entity.pdbx_description
1 polymer ?
#
loop_
_entity_poly.entity_id
_entity_poly.type
_entity_poly.pdbx_seq_one_letter_code
_entity_poly.pdbx_strand_id
1 'polypeptide(L)'
;SDLACQISLDAVQTIIVDENGRREIDIKRYARFEKIPGGSVEDSYLLKGAMLNKDVVHSKMKRRIENPRIVLLDCSLEYKKGESQTSLEFSGEPDFTY
;
A
#
# COMPACT_ATOMS: atom_id res chain seq x y z
N SER A 1 -22.39 -21.17 8.12
CA SER A 1 -21.79 -21.44 6.80
C SER A 1 -22.18 -20.41 5.75
N ASP A 2 -23.35 -19.77 5.87
CA ASP A 2 -23.87 -18.85 4.86
C ASP A 2 -23.03 -17.57 4.69
N LEU A 3 -22.48 -17.02 5.77
CA LEU A 3 -21.61 -15.83 5.71
C LEU A 3 -20.39 -16.04 4.81
N ALA A 4 -19.73 -17.20 4.94
CA ALA A 4 -18.57 -17.53 4.12
C ALA A 4 -18.94 -17.69 2.64
N CYS A 5 -20.08 -18.33 2.34
CA CYS A 5 -20.60 -18.43 0.98
C CYS A 5 -20.90 -17.05 0.38
N GLN A 6 -21.54 -16.17 1.15
CA GLN A 6 -21.87 -14.82 0.71
C GLN A 6 -20.62 -13.99 0.40
N ILE A 7 -19.65 -13.96 1.33
CA ILE A 7 -18.37 -13.28 1.13
C ILE A 7 -17.63 -13.83 -0.09
N SER A 8 -17.65 -15.15 -0.28
CA SER A 8 -16.98 -15.80 -1.41
C SER A 8 -17.60 -15.40 -2.75
N LEU A 9 -18.93 -15.35 -2.84
CA LEU A 9 -19.64 -14.93 -4.04
C LEU A 9 -19.34 -13.47 -4.37
N ASP A 10 -19.43 -12.58 -3.39
CA ASP A 10 -19.15 -11.16 -3.56
C ASP A 10 -17.69 -10.90 -3.96
N ALA A 11 -16.75 -11.68 -3.40
CA ALA A 11 -15.33 -11.58 -3.70
C ALA A 11 -15.06 -11.95 -5.16
N VAL A 12 -15.60 -13.09 -5.62
CA VAL A 12 -15.46 -13.54 -7.00
C VAL A 12 -16.05 -12.52 -7.97
N GLN A 13 -17.24 -11.97 -7.67
CA GLN A 13 -17.85 -10.93 -8.51
C GLN A 13 -17.00 -9.65 -8.60
N THR A 14 -16.30 -9.29 -7.53
CA THR A 14 -15.48 -8.06 -7.47
C THR A 14 -14.20 -8.17 -8.32
N ILE A 15 -13.64 -9.37 -8.48
CA ILE A 15 -12.37 -9.59 -9.19
C ILE A 15 -12.53 -10.00 -10.66
N ILE A 16 -13.75 -10.16 -11.17
CA ILE A 16 -13.98 -10.49 -12.58
C ILE A 16 -13.51 -9.32 -13.43
N VAL A 17 -12.58 -9.62 -14.34
CA VAL A 17 -12.15 -8.69 -15.38
C VAL A 17 -12.68 -9.19 -16.72
N ASP A 18 -13.27 -8.29 -17.50
CA ASP A 18 -13.65 -8.56 -18.89
C ASP A 18 -12.50 -8.08 -19.79
N GLU A 19 -11.72 -9.04 -20.30
CA GLU A 19 -10.72 -8.75 -21.32
C GLU A 19 -11.21 -9.34 -22.66
N ASN A 20 -11.49 -8.46 -23.62
CA ASN A 20 -11.85 -8.81 -24.98
C ASN A 20 -13.05 -9.79 -25.10
N GLY A 21 -14.05 -9.67 -24.24
CA GLY A 21 -15.25 -10.51 -24.24
C GLY A 21 -15.07 -11.86 -23.53
N ARG A 22 -13.90 -12.10 -22.92
CA ARG A 22 -13.66 -13.24 -22.05
C ARG A 22 -13.57 -12.76 -20.61
N ARG A 23 -14.40 -13.35 -19.75
CA ARG A 23 -14.30 -13.15 -18.31
C ARG A 23 -13.14 -13.98 -17.76
N GLU A 24 -12.11 -13.30 -17.28
CA GLU A 24 -11.00 -13.91 -16.59
C GLU A 24 -11.11 -13.68 -15.08
N ILE A 25 -10.72 -14.69 -14.31
CA ILE A 25 -10.76 -14.67 -12.85
C ILE A 25 -9.42 -15.18 -12.34
N ASP A 26 -8.56 -14.27 -11.89
CA ASP A 26 -7.33 -14.61 -11.18
C ASP A 26 -7.50 -14.44 -9.67
N ILE A 27 -7.90 -15.53 -9.02
CA ILE A 27 -8.13 -15.56 -7.57
C ILE A 27 -6.80 -15.33 -6.81
N LYS A 28 -5.69 -15.89 -7.29
CA LYS A 28 -4.42 -15.86 -6.54
C LYS A 28 -3.81 -14.47 -6.50
N ARG A 29 -4.00 -13.68 -7.54
CA ARG A 29 -3.45 -12.33 -7.65
C ARG A 29 -4.33 -11.27 -6.99
N TYR A 30 -5.65 -11.37 -7.16
CA TYR A 30 -6.58 -10.32 -6.75
C TYR A 30 -7.34 -10.59 -5.45
N ALA A 31 -7.46 -11.85 -5.00
CA ALA A 31 -8.08 -12.17 -3.72
C ALA A 31 -7.03 -12.52 -2.66
N ARG A 32 -7.03 -11.76 -1.56
CA ARG A 32 -6.19 -12.02 -0.39
C ARG A 32 -7.07 -12.20 0.85
N PHE A 33 -6.71 -13.21 1.65
CA PHE A 33 -7.32 -13.45 2.94
C PHE A 33 -6.39 -12.93 4.04
N GLU A 34 -6.90 -12.04 4.88
CA GLU A 34 -6.17 -11.51 6.03
C GLU A 34 -6.87 -11.96 7.31
N LYS A 35 -6.14 -12.61 8.22
CA LYS A 35 -6.68 -13.06 9.51
C LYS A 35 -6.26 -12.08 10.60
N ILE A 36 -7.23 -11.32 11.10
CA ILE A 36 -7.02 -10.37 12.20
C ILE A 36 -7.44 -11.02 13.53
N PRO A 37 -6.56 -11.10 14.55
CA PRO A 37 -6.92 -11.67 15.84
C PRO A 37 -7.85 -10.75 16.64
N GLY A 38 -8.73 -11.34 17.46
CA GLY A 38 -9.58 -10.61 18.41
C GLY A 38 -11.04 -10.43 17.99
N GLY A 39 -11.40 -10.70 16.73
CA GLY A 39 -12.78 -10.68 16.23
C GLY A 39 -13.47 -12.05 16.25
N SER A 40 -14.80 -12.04 16.10
CA SER A 40 -15.61 -13.22 15.84
C SER A 40 -15.71 -13.52 14.34
N VAL A 41 -16.23 -14.70 13.99
CA VAL A 41 -16.46 -15.06 12.57
C VAL A 41 -17.49 -14.12 11.93
N GLU A 42 -18.43 -13.61 12.72
CA GLU A 42 -19.49 -12.71 12.29
C GLU A 42 -18.97 -11.30 11.95
N ASP A 43 -17.83 -10.92 12.52
CA ASP A 43 -17.14 -9.65 12.21
C ASP A 43 -16.35 -9.71 10.89
N SER A 44 -16.32 -10.86 10.23
CA SER A 44 -15.62 -11.02 8.95
C SER A 44 -16.43 -10.41 7.81
N TYR A 45 -15.78 -9.60 6.98
CA TYR A 45 -16.41 -8.97 5.81
C TYR A 45 -15.47 -8.90 4.62
N LEU A 46 -16.04 -8.70 3.43
CA LEU A 46 -15.27 -8.45 2.21
C LEU A 46 -14.83 -6.98 2.14
N LEU A 47 -13.52 -6.75 2.14
CA LEU A 47 -12.95 -5.45 1.82
C LEU A 47 -12.81 -5.29 0.30
N LYS A 48 -13.58 -4.38 -0.31
CA LYS A 48 -13.48 -4.04 -1.74
C LYS A 48 -12.32 -3.08 -2.01
N GLY A 49 -11.10 -3.60 -1.93
CA GLY A 49 -9.88 -2.84 -2.10
C GLY A 49 -8.67 -3.61 -1.57
N ALA A 50 -7.61 -2.88 -1.26
CA ALA A 50 -6.40 -3.45 -0.66
C ALA A 50 -6.22 -2.94 0.77
N MET A 51 -5.86 -3.84 1.67
CA MET A 51 -5.39 -3.50 3.01
C MET A 51 -3.87 -3.52 3.02
N LEU A 52 -3.26 -2.45 3.54
CA LEU A 52 -1.82 -2.33 3.71
C LEU A 52 -1.54 -2.03 5.17
N ASN A 53 -0.75 -2.86 5.81
CA ASN A 53 -0.27 -2.58 7.16
C ASN A 53 0.95 -1.65 7.09
N LYS A 54 0.69 -0.36 6.82
CA LYS A 54 1.70 0.68 6.73
C LYS A 54 1.22 1.93 7.46
N ASP A 55 2.08 2.54 8.26
CA ASP A 55 1.76 3.78 8.98
C ASP A 55 2.21 5.03 8.21
N VAL A 56 1.65 6.19 8.57
CA VAL A 56 2.08 7.48 8.05
C VAL A 56 3.50 7.80 8.48
N VAL A 57 4.30 8.36 7.58
CA VAL A 57 5.74 8.60 7.82
C VAL A 57 5.97 9.77 8.79
N HIS A 58 5.12 10.79 8.73
CA HIS A 58 5.26 12.00 9.54
C HIS A 58 3.97 12.29 10.31
N SER A 59 4.07 12.72 11.57
CA SER A 59 2.92 12.96 12.47
C SER A 59 1.89 13.97 11.93
N LYS A 60 2.35 14.97 11.18
CA LYS A 60 1.50 15.96 10.50
C LYS A 60 0.78 15.43 9.25
N MET A 61 1.08 14.22 8.77
CA MET A 61 0.35 13.64 7.64
C MET A 61 -1.08 13.28 8.06
N LYS A 62 -2.03 13.51 7.16
CA LYS A 62 -3.44 13.22 7.42
C LYS A 62 -3.64 11.71 7.60
N ARG A 63 -4.31 11.32 8.69
CA ARG A 63 -4.68 9.92 8.99
C ARG A 63 -5.82 9.40 8.11
N ARG A 64 -6.66 10.30 7.58
CA ARG A 64 -7.77 9.99 6.67
C ARG A 64 -7.79 10.99 5.52
N ILE A 65 -7.91 10.48 4.30
CA ILE A 65 -8.02 11.25 3.07
C ILE A 65 -9.23 10.71 2.31
N GLU A 66 -10.19 11.58 2.01
CA GLU A 66 -11.34 11.22 1.19
C GLU A 66 -10.97 11.37 -0.29
N ASN A 67 -11.32 10.38 -1.11
CA ASN A 67 -10.95 10.29 -2.52
C ASN A 67 -9.44 10.53 -2.77
N PRO A 68 -8.55 9.71 -2.17
CA PRO A 68 -7.11 9.90 -2.29
C PRO A 68 -6.65 9.70 -3.74
N ARG A 69 -5.73 10.57 -4.19
CA ARG A 69 -4.99 10.34 -5.44
C ARG A 69 -3.78 9.47 -5.13
N ILE A 70 -3.71 8.29 -5.75
CA ILE A 70 -2.67 7.30 -5.50
C ILE A 70 -1.64 7.34 -6.61
N VAL A 71 -0.35 7.35 -6.25
CA VAL A 71 0.78 7.24 -7.17
C VAL A 71 1.61 6.03 -6.77
N LEU A 72 1.93 5.18 -7.74
CA LEU A 72 2.80 4.01 -7.57
C LEU A 72 4.17 4.33 -8.17
N LEU A 73 5.23 4.17 -7.38
CA LEU A 73 6.61 4.43 -7.78
C LEU A 73 7.44 3.18 -7.47
N ASP A 74 8.30 2.80 -8.41
CA ASP A 74 9.28 1.70 -8.28
C ASP A 74 10.68 2.22 -7.88
N CYS A 75 10.75 3.43 -7.31
CA CYS A 75 12.00 4.09 -6.92
C CYS A 75 11.96 4.60 -5.49
N SER A 76 13.13 4.73 -4.86
CA SER A 76 13.27 5.34 -3.53
C SER A 76 13.21 6.87 -3.58
N LEU A 77 12.67 7.48 -2.53
CA LEU A 77 12.56 8.93 -2.36
C LEU A 77 13.68 9.46 -1.44
N GLU A 78 14.92 9.12 -1.76
CA GLU A 78 16.09 9.56 -1.01
C GLU A 78 16.85 10.65 -1.77
N TYR A 79 17.41 11.60 -1.03
CA TYR A 79 18.33 12.57 -1.61
C TYR A 79 19.63 11.84 -1.98
N LYS A 80 19.80 11.52 -3.26
CA LYS A 80 21.09 11.07 -3.78
C LYS A 80 21.94 12.29 -4.09
N LYS A 81 22.81 12.69 -3.15
CA LYS A 81 23.94 13.56 -3.48
C LYS A 81 24.79 12.76 -4.46
N GLY A 82 24.95 13.25 -5.69
CA GLY A 82 25.72 12.54 -6.71
C GLY A 82 27.09 12.13 -6.16
N GLU A 83 27.45 10.86 -6.32
CA GLU A 83 28.78 10.31 -6.04
C GLU A 83 29.83 10.84 -7.04
N SER A 84 29.70 12.09 -7.48
CA SER A 84 30.82 12.75 -8.10
C SER A 84 31.79 13.00 -6.96
N GLN A 85 32.96 12.36 -7.00
CA GLN A 85 34.12 12.68 -6.16
C GLN A 85 34.35 14.19 -6.21
N THR A 86 33.68 14.90 -5.31
CA THR A 86 33.96 16.29 -5.03
C THR A 86 34.96 16.18 -3.91
N SER A 87 36.24 16.18 -4.27
CA SER A 87 37.33 16.39 -3.33
C SER A 87 37.10 17.74 -2.68
N LEU A 88 36.33 17.76 -1.59
CA LEU A 88 36.16 18.91 -0.72
C LEU A 88 37.41 18.94 0.17
N GLU A 89 38.45 19.63 -0.31
CA GLU A 89 39.53 20.07 0.56
C GLU A 89 39.00 21.23 1.40
N PHE A 90 38.64 20.95 2.67
CA PHE A 90 38.35 22.00 3.63
C PHE A 90 39.68 22.62 4.08
N SER A 91 40.06 23.74 3.46
CA SER A 91 41.10 24.63 3.98
C SER A 91 40.45 25.85 4.63
N GLY A 92 40.31 25.81 5.96
CA GLY A 92 39.91 26.96 6.78
C GLY A 92 38.74 26.66 7.72
N GLU A 93 39.09 26.41 8.99
CA GLU A 93 38.33 26.48 10.27
C GLU A 93 36.87 25.97 10.37
N PRO A 94 36.50 25.25 11.45
CA PRO A 94 35.15 24.72 11.62
C PRO A 94 34.13 25.83 11.97
N ASP A 95 33.41 26.31 10.96
CA ASP A 95 32.23 27.18 11.11
C ASP A 95 30.98 26.39 11.56
N PHE A 96 31.04 25.81 12.76
CA PHE A 96 29.85 25.38 13.49
C PHE A 96 29.91 25.88 14.93
N THR A 97 29.54 27.14 15.12
CA THR A 97 29.15 27.66 16.44
C THR A 97 27.72 28.20 16.36
N TYR A 98 26.95 27.82 17.39
CA TYR A 98 25.54 28.11 17.73
C TYR A 98 24.48 27.14 17.19
#